data_AF-A0A7K4VUD8-F1
#
_entry.id   AF-A0A7K4VUD8-F1
#
_cell.length_a   1.000
_cell.length_b   1.000
_cell.length_c   1.000
_cell.angle_alpha   90.00
_cell.angle_beta   90.00
_cell.angle_gamma   90.00
#
_symmetry.space_group_name_H-M   'P 1'
#
loop_
_entity.id
_entity.type
_entity.pdbx_description
1 polymer ?
#
loop_
_entity_poly.entity_id
_entity_poly.type
_entity_poly.pdbx_seq_one_letter_code
_entity_poly.pdbx_strand_id
1 'polypeptide(L)'
;MGSEAARLLEAVDFAAWKHKEQRRKDPEGTPYINHPIVEDTDTTFSEIEERFGAEVRRVVEEVTDDKSLPKMERKRLQIERAPACSRRAKLVKLADKLHNLRDLNRCTPQG
;
A
#
# COMPACT_ATOMS: atom_id res chain seq x y z
N MET A 1 -8.78 -16.67 20.25
CA MET A 1 -8.70 -15.37 19.52
C MET A 1 -7.36 -14.75 19.87
N GLY A 2 -6.46 -14.58 18.90
CA GLY A 2 -5.17 -13.92 19.15
C GLY A 2 -5.38 -12.45 19.55
N SER A 3 -4.45 -11.90 20.35
CA SER A 3 -4.50 -10.50 20.75
C SER A 3 -4.41 -9.58 19.52
N GLU A 4 -4.94 -8.36 19.65
CA GLU A 4 -4.82 -7.34 18.59
C GLU A 4 -3.36 -7.08 18.21
N ALA A 5 -2.47 -7.04 19.21
CA ALA A 5 -1.03 -6.94 19.00
C ALA A 5 -0.47 -8.08 18.15
N ALA A 6 -0.93 -9.32 18.35
CA ALA A 6 -0.46 -10.46 17.57
C ALA A 6 -0.86 -10.33 16.08
N ARG A 7 -2.10 -9.89 15.81
CA ARG A 7 -2.56 -9.66 14.42
C ARG A 7 -1.80 -8.53 13.74
N LEU A 8 -1.51 -7.47 14.48
CA LEU A 8 -0.72 -6.35 13.97
C LEU A 8 0.71 -6.79 13.65
N LEU A 9 1.35 -7.55 14.54
CA LEU A 9 2.69 -8.10 14.32
C LEU A 9 2.72 -9.03 13.10
N GLU A 10 1.71 -9.88 12.93
CA GLU A 10 1.60 -10.75 11.75
C GLU A 10 1.51 -9.95 10.44
N ALA A 11 0.69 -8.90 10.41
CA ALA A 11 0.55 -8.04 9.24
C ALA A 11 1.84 -7.28 8.92
N VAL A 12 2.54 -6.79 9.95
CA VAL A 12 3.82 -6.10 9.80
C VAL A 12 4.91 -7.04 9.29
N ASP A 13 5.02 -8.24 9.87
CA ASP A 13 5.99 -9.25 9.44
C ASP A 13 5.75 -9.68 7.99
N PHE A 14 4.49 -9.94 7.62
CA PHE A 14 4.12 -10.25 6.25
C PHE A 14 4.52 -9.15 5.27
N ALA A 15 4.18 -7.89 5.59
CA ALA A 15 4.52 -6.76 4.73
C ALA A 15 6.03 -6.55 4.62
N ALA A 16 6.78 -6.75 5.72
CA ALA A 16 8.23 -6.67 5.72
C ALA A 16 8.86 -7.75 4.84
N TRP A 17 8.36 -8.98 4.90
CA TRP A 17 8.86 -10.07 4.04
C TRP A 17 8.59 -9.77 2.57
N LYS A 18 7.34 -9.44 2.22
CA LYS A 18 6.92 -9.22 0.82
C LYS A 18 7.67 -8.07 0.16
N HIS A 19 8.07 -7.08 0.96
CA HIS A 19 8.84 -5.91 0.51
C HIS A 19 10.35 -6.00 0.78
N LYS A 20 10.89 -7.18 1.14
CA LYS A 20 12.30 -7.33 1.57
C LYS A 20 13.33 -6.81 0.55
N GLU A 21 12.99 -6.81 -0.74
CA GLU A 21 13.86 -6.35 -1.83
C GLU A 21 13.48 -4.94 -2.32
N GLN A 22 12.35 -4.39 -1.88
CA GLN A 22 11.88 -3.08 -2.28
C GLN A 22 12.69 -1.97 -1.59
N ARG A 23 13.04 -0.93 -2.36
CA ARG A 23 13.79 0.26 -1.91
C ARG A 23 13.08 1.53 -2.34
N ARG A 24 13.30 2.62 -1.60
CA ARG A 24 12.94 3.98 -1.99
C ARG A 24 13.80 4.48 -3.14
N LYS A 25 13.33 5.55 -3.77
CA LYS A 25 14.04 6.31 -4.81
C LYS A 25 14.87 7.45 -4.22
N ASP A 26 15.50 7.21 -3.07
CA ASP A 26 16.46 8.12 -2.44
C ASP A 26 17.90 7.67 -2.78
N PRO A 27 18.91 8.54 -2.64
CA PRO A 27 20.30 8.20 -2.96
C PRO A 27 20.81 6.95 -2.24
N GLU A 28 20.34 6.74 -1.01
CA GLU A 28 20.73 5.63 -0.14
C GLU A 28 20.00 4.33 -0.45
N GLY A 29 18.94 4.38 -1.28
CA GLY A 29 18.07 3.24 -1.56
C GLY A 29 17.54 2.63 -0.27
N THR A 30 16.85 3.41 0.55
CA THR A 30 16.39 2.96 1.88
C THR A 30 15.31 1.88 1.76
N PRO A 31 15.35 0.78 2.54
CA PRO A 31 14.27 -0.22 2.59
C PRO A 31 12.89 0.40 2.82
N TYR A 32 11.87 -0.12 2.12
CA TYR A 32 10.54 0.48 2.16
C TYR A 32 9.43 -0.56 2.01
N ILE A 33 8.45 -0.44 2.89
CA ILE A 33 7.22 -1.24 2.90
C ILE A 33 6.11 -0.36 2.33
N ASN A 34 5.56 -0.74 1.18
CA ASN A 34 4.46 -0.01 0.58
C ASN A 34 3.10 -0.57 1.01
N HIS A 35 2.11 0.32 1.18
CA HIS A 35 0.75 -0.06 1.58
C HIS A 35 -0.05 -0.87 0.53
N PRO A 36 0.09 -0.65 -0.79
CA PRO A 36 -0.56 -1.47 -1.79
C PRO A 36 0.35 -2.68 -2.06
N ILE A 37 0.33 -3.62 -1.13
CA ILE A 37 1.19 -4.81 -1.16
C ILE A 37 0.99 -5.64 -2.44
N VAL A 38 -0.24 -5.71 -2.95
CA VAL A 38 -0.60 -6.41 -4.19
C VAL A 38 -0.07 -5.70 -5.44
N GLU A 39 0.18 -4.39 -5.39
CA GLU A 39 0.66 -3.63 -6.55
C GLU A 39 2.13 -3.87 -6.89
N ASP A 40 2.94 -4.08 -5.86
CA ASP A 40 4.40 -4.00 -5.97
C ASP A 40 5.09 -5.32 -5.57
N THR A 41 4.32 -6.37 -5.23
CA THR A 41 4.84 -7.69 -4.84
C THR A 41 4.09 -8.81 -5.57
N ASP A 42 4.49 -10.06 -5.32
CA ASP A 42 3.81 -11.26 -5.84
C ASP A 42 2.53 -11.64 -5.08
N THR A 43 2.09 -10.79 -4.15
CA THR A 43 0.94 -11.04 -3.27
C THR A 43 -0.38 -11.00 -4.04
N THR A 44 -1.27 -11.95 -3.75
CA THR A 44 -2.62 -12.00 -4.35
C THR A 44 -3.71 -11.56 -3.38
N PHE A 45 -4.88 -11.13 -3.88
CA PHE A 45 -6.03 -10.83 -3.02
C PHE A 45 -6.51 -12.05 -2.24
N SER A 46 -6.45 -13.25 -2.82
CA SER A 46 -6.79 -14.49 -2.12
C SER A 46 -5.87 -14.74 -0.93
N GLU A 47 -4.56 -14.52 -1.10
CA GLU A 47 -3.58 -14.64 0.00
C GLU A 47 -3.90 -13.66 1.15
N ILE A 48 -4.28 -12.42 0.82
CA ILE A 48 -4.70 -11.43 1.84
C ILE A 48 -5.97 -11.88 2.55
N GLU A 49 -6.95 -12.40 1.81
CA GLU A 49 -8.23 -12.84 2.36
C GLU A 49 -8.07 -14.06 3.28
N GLU A 50 -7.24 -15.04 2.88
CA GLU A 50 -6.95 -16.24 3.68
C GLU A 50 -6.25 -15.90 5.00
N ARG A 51 -5.32 -14.94 4.98
CA ARG A 51 -4.53 -14.57 6.17
C ARG A 51 -5.20 -13.54 7.08
N PHE A 52 -5.80 -12.51 6.49
CA PHE A 52 -6.27 -11.32 7.23
C PHE A 52 -7.79 -11.12 7.14
N GLY A 53 -8.47 -11.95 6.36
CA GLY A 53 -9.93 -11.93 6.21
C GLY A 53 -10.43 -10.97 5.13
N ALA A 54 -11.69 -11.18 4.76
CA ALA A 54 -12.36 -10.44 3.68
C ALA A 54 -12.43 -8.93 3.91
N GLU A 55 -12.53 -8.47 5.17
CA GLU A 55 -12.54 -7.04 5.47
C GLU A 55 -11.23 -6.34 5.12
N VAL A 56 -10.09 -6.96 5.42
CA VAL A 56 -8.77 -6.42 5.09
C VAL A 56 -8.56 -6.49 3.58
N ARG A 57 -8.88 -7.63 2.95
CA ARG A 57 -8.80 -7.78 1.49
C ARG A 57 -9.58 -6.69 0.75
N ARG A 58 -10.80 -6.38 1.16
CA ARG A 58 -11.63 -5.32 0.54
C ARG A 58 -10.94 -3.96 0.60
N VAL A 59 -10.37 -3.60 1.75
CA VAL A 59 -9.65 -2.32 1.89
C VAL A 59 -8.39 -2.30 1.01
N VAL A 60 -7.63 -3.40 0.99
CA VAL A 60 -6.42 -3.53 0.15
C VAL A 60 -6.78 -3.37 -1.34
N GLU A 61 -7.87 -3.98 -1.78
CA GLU A 61 -8.37 -3.88 -3.15
C GLU A 61 -8.77 -2.44 -3.53
N GLU A 62 -9.46 -1.70 -2.66
CA GLU A 62 -9.81 -0.30 -2.90
C GLU A 62 -8.60 0.65 -3.00
N VAL A 63 -7.49 0.30 -2.34
CA VAL A 63 -6.27 1.10 -2.34
C VAL A 63 -5.25 0.66 -3.39
N THR A 64 -5.52 -0.44 -4.10
CA THR A 64 -4.68 -1.00 -5.17
C THR A 64 -5.04 -0.38 -6.53
N ASP A 65 -4.05 0.21 -7.18
CA ASP A 65 -4.12 0.65 -8.57
C ASP A 65 -3.94 -0.52 -9.55
N ASP A 66 -4.60 -0.43 -10.70
CA ASP A 66 -4.38 -1.34 -11.82
C ASP A 66 -3.11 -0.96 -12.60
N LYS A 67 -2.03 -1.74 -12.41
CA LYS A 67 -0.72 -1.54 -13.06
C LYS A 67 -0.72 -1.84 -14.57
N SER A 68 -1.78 -2.44 -15.13
CA SER A 68 -1.92 -2.61 -16.58
C SER A 68 -2.20 -1.28 -17.29
N LEU A 69 -2.68 -0.27 -16.56
CA LEU A 69 -3.01 1.04 -17.10
C LEU A 69 -1.80 2.00 -17.10
N PRO A 70 -1.71 2.93 -18.08
CA PRO A 70 -0.69 3.97 -18.09
C PRO A 70 -0.70 4.82 -16.81
N LYS A 71 0.48 5.29 -16.39
CA LYS A 71 0.65 6.08 -15.14
C LYS A 71 -0.30 7.28 -15.04
N MET A 72 -0.53 7.99 -16.13
CA MET A 72 -1.45 9.13 -16.16
C MET A 72 -2.90 8.71 -15.94
N GLU A 73 -3.31 7.58 -16.50
CA GLU A 73 -4.65 7.02 -16.31
C GLU A 73 -4.86 6.58 -14.86
N ARG A 74 -3.88 5.90 -14.26
CA ARG A 74 -3.93 5.51 -12.84
C ARG A 74 -4.13 6.72 -11.94
N LYS A 75 -3.38 7.80 -12.18
CA LYS A 75 -3.53 9.06 -11.45
C LYS A 75 -4.91 9.70 -11.63
N ARG A 76 -5.47 9.68 -12.84
CA ARG A 76 -6.83 10.18 -13.10
C ARG A 76 -7.87 9.37 -12.32
N LEU A 77 -7.79 8.04 -12.39
CA LEU A 77 -8.68 7.13 -11.68
C LEU A 77 -8.59 7.27 -10.16
N GLN A 78 -7.41 7.56 -9.59
CA GLN A 78 -7.29 7.84 -8.15
C GLN A 78 -8.17 9.04 -7.73
N ILE A 79 -8.27 10.08 -8.56
CA ILE A 79 -9.10 11.26 -8.28
C ILE A 79 -10.59 10.92 -8.45
N GLU A 80 -10.94 10.28 -9.57
CA GLU A 80 -12.33 9.92 -9.89
C GLU A 80 -12.94 8.93 -8.89
N ARG A 81 -12.16 7.95 -8.42
CA ARG A 81 -12.63 6.92 -7.48
C ARG A 81 -12.60 7.36 -6.02
N ALA A 82 -11.80 8.38 -5.66
CA ALA A 82 -11.63 8.81 -4.27
C ALA A 82 -12.95 9.10 -3.52
N PRO A 83 -13.97 9.75 -4.11
CA PRO A 83 -15.25 9.99 -3.43
C PRO A 83 -16.02 8.70 -3.12
N ALA A 84 -15.90 7.68 -3.98
CA ALA A 84 -16.64 6.42 -3.87
C ALA A 84 -15.99 5.43 -2.89
N CYS A 85 -14.71 5.60 -2.55
CA CYS A 85 -14.02 4.72 -1.61
C CYS A 85 -14.65 4.74 -0.21
N SER A 86 -14.55 3.59 0.47
CA SER A 86 -14.94 3.43 1.87
C SER A 86 -14.15 4.36 2.78
N ARG A 87 -14.69 4.65 3.97
CA ARG A 87 -13.99 5.48 4.98
C ARG A 87 -12.62 4.91 5.34
N ARG A 88 -12.49 3.58 5.43
CA ARG A 88 -11.23 2.90 5.75
C ARG A 88 -10.21 3.10 4.63
N ALA A 89 -10.59 2.87 3.37
CA ALA A 89 -9.71 3.09 2.23
C ALA A 89 -9.29 4.56 2.08
N LYS A 90 -10.21 5.50 2.35
CA LYS A 90 -9.90 6.95 2.38
C LYS A 90 -8.83 7.30 3.41
N LEU A 91 -8.91 6.75 4.62
CA LEU A 91 -7.88 6.97 5.66
C LEU A 91 -6.51 6.46 5.21
N VAL A 92 -6.46 5.27 4.60
CA VAL A 92 -5.21 4.71 4.05
C VAL A 92 -4.65 5.60 2.94
N LYS A 93 -5.48 6.00 1.97
CA LYS A 93 -5.05 6.89 0.87
C LYS A 93 -4.57 8.25 1.38
N LEU A 94 -5.20 8.81 2.41
CA LEU A 94 -4.74 10.06 3.03
C LEU A 94 -3.39 9.89 3.73
N ALA A 95 -3.22 8.81 4.48
CA ALA A 95 -1.96 8.50 5.15
C ALA A 95 -0.81 8.30 4.15
N ASP A 96 -1.06 7.56 3.07
CA ASP A 96 -0.13 7.36 1.95
C ASP A 96 0.30 8.70 1.33
N LYS A 97 -0.66 9.55 0.95
CA LYS A 97 -0.35 10.86 0.34
C LYS A 97 0.41 11.76 1.30
N LEU A 98 0.02 11.80 2.58
CA LEU A 98 0.73 12.57 3.60
C LEU A 98 2.18 12.09 3.76
N HIS A 99 2.40 10.77 3.83
CA HIS A 99 3.73 10.20 3.92
C HIS A 99 4.58 10.54 2.69
N ASN A 100 4.03 10.36 1.48
CA ASN A 100 4.74 10.66 0.23
C ASN A 100 5.10 12.15 0.11
N LEU A 101 4.21 13.07 0.51
CA LEU A 101 4.52 14.51 0.53
C LEU A 101 5.60 14.86 1.55
N ARG A 102 5.58 14.24 2.73
CA ARG A 102 6.65 14.41 3.73
C ARG A 102 7.98 13.89 3.22
N ASP A 103 7.97 12.78 2.48
CA ASP A 103 9.18 12.21 1.89
C ASP A 103 9.76 13.10 0.80
N LEU A 104 8.93 13.64 -0.08
CA LEU A 104 9.34 14.62 -1.10
C LEU A 104 9.96 15.88 -0.49
N ASN A 105 9.45 16.35 0.66
CA ASN A 105 10.02 17.50 1.38
C ASN A 105 11.37 17.16 2.03
N ARG A 106 11.60 15.89 2.37
CA ARG A 106 12.84 15.43 3.01
C ARG A 106 13.94 15.18 1.99
N CYS A 107 13.61 14.55 0.87
CA CYS A 107 14.56 14.21 -0.18
C CYS A 107 13.85 14.21 -1.54
N THR A 108 14.43 14.92 -2.51
CA THR A 108 13.98 14.85 -3.90
C THR A 108 14.31 13.47 -4.47
N PRO A 109 13.33 12.71 -4.97
CA PRO A 109 13.59 11.38 -5.53
C PRO A 109 14.58 11.42 -6.70
N GLN A 110 15.44 10.41 -6.78
CA GLN A 110 16.33 10.19 -7.92
C GLN A 110 15.76 9.04 -8.77
N GLY A 111 15.54 9.29 -10.07
CA GLY A 111 15.14 8.29 -11.06
C GLY A 111 13.79 8.47 -11.73
#